data_AF-A0A7K4CQV3-F1
#
_entry.id   AF-A0A7K4CQV3-F1
#
_cell.length_a   1.000
_cell.length_b   1.000
_cell.length_c   1.000
_cell.angle_alpha   90.00
_cell.angle_beta   90.00
_cell.angle_gamma   90.00
#
_symmetry.space_group_name_H-M   'P 1'
#
loop_
_entity.id
_entity.type
_entity.pdbx_description
1 polymer ?
#
loop_
_entity_poly.entity_id
_entity_poly.type
_entity_poly.pdbx_seq_one_letter_code
_entity_poly.pdbx_strand_id
1 'polypeptide(L)'
;MHFKWRVGRKLKRLAGMGESSIKSLPTKYHAFRQRFYDVFDSHDETGAYIAFERLRPLIDRANKKYLTTLFKDIEAKSPQIIAWQRNPAIAPTNNKCENFHQRLQYHTSLKTRAKTIQGAQCIGDFRVYNHNFQQFPRYADELWEKRCKYKAWLQEDSKDPSLKGGSQFYFYEIGRVNEACGEYMAFWDEYLALH
;
A
#
# COMPACT_ATOMS: atom_id res chain seq x y z
N MET A 1 6.20 -8.86 6.18
CA MET A 1 5.70 -10.14 6.73
C MET A 1 4.27 -9.90 7.24
N HIS A 2 3.25 -10.64 6.77
CA HIS A 2 1.84 -10.38 7.12
C HIS A 2 1.42 -11.13 8.41
N PHE A 3 1.55 -10.49 9.58
CA PHE A 3 1.18 -11.11 10.86
C PHE A 3 -0.32 -11.36 11.00
N LYS A 4 -1.19 -10.39 10.64
CA LYS A 4 -2.66 -10.56 10.67
C LYS A 4 -3.13 -11.73 9.79
N TRP A 5 -2.46 -11.96 8.66
CA TRP A 5 -2.71 -13.10 7.78
C TRP A 5 -2.25 -14.43 8.40
N ARG A 6 -1.03 -14.48 8.98
CA ARG A 6 -0.56 -15.68 9.72
C ARG A 6 -1.52 -16.05 10.86
N VAL A 7 -2.00 -15.06 11.61
CA VAL A 7 -3.04 -15.24 12.64
C VAL A 7 -4.30 -15.84 12.02
N GLY A 8 -4.82 -15.24 10.95
CA GLY A 8 -6.01 -15.75 10.26
C GLY A 8 -5.89 -17.22 9.84
N ARG A 9 -4.74 -17.63 9.29
CA ARG A 9 -4.47 -19.04 8.93
C ARG A 9 -4.48 -19.97 10.13
N LYS A 10 -3.80 -19.59 11.23
CA LYS A 10 -3.75 -20.42 12.43
C LYS A 10 -5.09 -20.49 13.16
N LEU A 11 -5.91 -19.44 13.10
CA LEU A 11 -7.28 -19.48 13.62
C LEU A 11 -8.21 -20.32 12.76
N LYS A 12 -8.04 -20.34 11.43
CA LYS A 12 -8.76 -21.29 10.55
C LYS A 12 -8.42 -22.73 10.93
N ARG A 13 -7.15 -23.04 11.16
CA ARG A 13 -6.73 -24.36 11.68
C ARG A 13 -7.37 -24.69 13.02
N LEU A 14 -7.44 -23.71 13.93
CA LEU A 14 -8.10 -23.88 15.23
C LEU A 14 -9.61 -24.16 15.08
N ALA A 15 -10.24 -23.56 14.09
CA ALA A 15 -11.64 -23.80 13.74
C ALA A 15 -11.90 -25.15 13.05
N GLY A 16 -10.88 -26.02 12.92
CA GLY A 16 -10.98 -27.29 12.19
C GLY A 16 -10.98 -27.12 10.67
N MET A 17 -10.64 -25.93 10.18
CA MET A 17 -10.58 -25.63 8.74
C MET A 17 -9.15 -25.80 8.22
N GLY A 18 -9.01 -26.04 6.91
CA GLY A 18 -7.71 -25.93 6.26
C GLY A 18 -7.14 -24.52 6.38
N GLU A 19 -5.83 -24.39 6.65
CA GLU A 19 -5.16 -23.07 6.78
C GLU A 19 -5.32 -22.20 5.52
N SER A 20 -5.43 -22.83 4.35
CA SER A 20 -5.62 -22.17 3.05
C SER A 20 -7.09 -22.05 2.62
N SER A 21 -8.04 -22.41 3.49
CA SER A 21 -9.46 -22.37 3.16
C SER A 21 -9.89 -20.94 2.78
N ILE A 22 -10.66 -20.80 1.71
CA ILE A 22 -11.19 -19.51 1.25
C ILE A 22 -12.37 -19.07 2.14
N LYS A 23 -13.04 -20.02 2.80
CA LYS A 23 -14.17 -19.76 3.69
C LYS A 23 -13.79 -18.78 4.80
N SER A 24 -14.74 -17.94 5.19
CA SER A 24 -14.61 -17.01 6.30
C SER A 24 -14.42 -17.77 7.62
N LEU A 25 -13.73 -17.14 8.58
CA LEU A 25 -13.57 -17.70 9.92
C LEU A 25 -14.95 -17.73 10.60
N PRO A 26 -15.33 -18.81 11.32
CA PRO A 26 -16.61 -18.84 12.02
C PRO A 26 -16.71 -17.74 13.09
N THR A 27 -17.89 -17.15 13.26
CA THR A 27 -18.16 -15.98 14.12
C THR A 27 -17.60 -16.13 15.53
N LYS A 28 -17.69 -17.34 16.11
CA LYS A 28 -17.17 -17.64 17.47
C LYS A 28 -15.67 -17.37 17.66
N TYR A 29 -14.88 -17.35 16.58
CA TYR A 29 -13.44 -17.05 16.63
C TYR A 29 -13.12 -15.59 16.28
N HIS A 30 -14.10 -14.76 15.91
CA HIS A 30 -13.85 -13.35 15.57
C HIS A 30 -13.32 -12.58 16.77
N ALA A 31 -13.88 -12.78 17.95
CA ALA A 31 -13.38 -12.15 19.18
C ALA A 31 -11.92 -12.56 19.46
N PHE A 32 -11.58 -13.83 19.26
CA PHE A 32 -10.21 -14.30 19.46
C PHE A 32 -9.24 -13.72 18.42
N ARG A 33 -9.68 -13.60 17.16
CA ARG A 33 -8.93 -12.89 16.12
C ARG A 33 -8.71 -11.44 16.47
N GLN A 34 -9.74 -10.77 16.98
CA GLN A 34 -9.64 -9.38 17.38
C GLN A 34 -8.61 -9.18 18.49
N ARG A 35 -8.52 -10.09 19.48
CA ARG A 35 -7.48 -10.05 20.52
C ARG A 35 -6.05 -10.12 19.98
N PHE A 36 -5.83 -10.91 18.92
CA PHE A 36 -4.55 -10.87 18.22
C PHE A 36 -4.33 -9.54 17.48
N TYR A 37 -5.39 -8.95 16.95
CA TYR A 37 -5.32 -7.71 16.18
C TYR A 37 -5.07 -6.50 17.08
N ASP A 38 -5.61 -6.49 18.29
CA ASP A 38 -5.36 -5.47 19.30
C ASP A 38 -3.85 -5.27 19.57
N VAL A 39 -3.05 -6.33 19.48
CA VAL A 39 -1.57 -6.27 19.58
C VAL A 39 -0.93 -5.51 18.41
N PHE A 40 -1.50 -5.64 17.21
CA PHE A 40 -1.04 -4.90 16.03
C PHE A 40 -1.73 -3.57 15.86
N ASP A 41 -2.74 -3.24 16.65
CA ASP A 41 -3.49 -2.00 16.52
C ASP A 41 -3.16 -1.04 17.68
N SER A 42 -2.34 -1.48 18.64
CA SER A 42 -1.77 -0.65 19.70
C SER A 42 -0.80 0.38 19.13
N HIS A 43 -0.98 1.66 19.46
CA HIS A 43 -0.14 2.76 18.96
C HIS A 43 1.17 2.96 19.75
N ASP A 44 1.35 2.23 20.86
CA ASP A 44 2.53 2.29 21.69
C ASP A 44 2.86 0.92 22.31
N GLU A 45 4.08 0.81 22.86
CA GLU A 45 4.59 -0.40 23.51
C GLU A 45 3.73 -0.83 24.69
N THR A 46 3.29 0.11 25.53
CA THR A 46 2.50 -0.19 26.71
C THR A 46 1.18 -0.87 26.35
N GLY A 47 0.46 -0.34 25.36
CA GLY A 47 -0.76 -0.92 24.82
C GLY A 47 -0.53 -2.29 24.19
N ALA A 48 0.57 -2.47 23.47
CA ALA A 48 0.93 -3.76 22.89
C ALA A 48 1.17 -4.83 23.97
N TYR A 49 1.93 -4.48 25.02
CA TYR A 49 2.20 -5.36 26.16
C TYR A 49 0.91 -5.74 26.89
N ILE A 50 0.04 -4.77 27.16
CA ILE A 50 -1.28 -5.05 27.78
C ILE A 50 -2.10 -6.00 26.90
N ALA A 51 -2.07 -5.83 25.58
CA ALA A 51 -2.75 -6.72 24.64
C ALA A 51 -2.15 -8.14 24.65
N PHE A 52 -0.83 -8.30 24.73
CA PHE A 52 -0.16 -9.59 24.89
C PHE A 52 -0.58 -10.31 26.17
N GLU A 53 -0.59 -9.60 27.30
CA GLU A 53 -0.97 -10.18 28.59
C GLU A 53 -2.44 -10.61 28.62
N ARG A 54 -3.33 -9.88 27.92
CA ARG A 54 -4.73 -10.32 27.74
C ARG A 54 -4.86 -11.53 26.82
N LEU A 55 -3.96 -11.69 25.85
CA LEU A 55 -3.98 -12.76 24.87
C LEU A 55 -3.37 -14.06 25.42
N ARG A 56 -2.31 -13.98 26.23
CA ARG A 56 -1.59 -15.12 26.84
C ARG A 56 -2.51 -16.17 27.48
N PRO A 57 -3.45 -15.83 28.39
CA PRO A 57 -4.34 -16.83 29.00
C PRO A 57 -5.34 -17.47 28.02
N LEU A 58 -5.61 -16.84 26.87
CA LEU A 58 -6.44 -17.43 25.81
C LEU A 58 -5.64 -18.46 25.01
N ILE A 59 -4.36 -18.19 24.77
CA ILE A 59 -3.44 -19.12 24.10
C ILE A 59 -3.22 -20.35 24.97
N ASP A 60 -3.01 -20.15 26.27
CA ASP A 60 -2.82 -21.24 27.22
C ASP A 60 -4.08 -22.11 27.34
N ARG A 61 -5.26 -21.49 27.42
CA ARG A 61 -6.56 -22.21 27.38
C ARG A 61 -6.79 -22.99 26.09
N ALA A 62 -6.36 -22.45 24.94
CA ALA A 62 -6.49 -23.16 23.67
C ALA A 62 -5.59 -24.41 23.61
N ASN A 63 -4.47 -24.41 24.36
CA ASN A 63 -3.51 -25.50 24.49
C ASN A 63 -3.10 -26.11 23.14
N LYS A 64 -2.75 -25.25 22.17
CA LYS A 64 -2.28 -25.66 20.84
C LYS A 64 -0.87 -25.15 20.59
N LYS A 65 0.08 -26.07 20.40
CA LYS A 65 1.50 -25.77 20.12
C LYS A 65 1.69 -24.73 19.02
N TYR A 66 0.94 -24.81 17.93
CA TYR A 66 1.06 -23.86 16.81
C TYR A 66 0.58 -22.44 17.14
N LEU A 67 -0.33 -22.27 18.10
CA LEU A 67 -0.73 -20.95 18.60
C LEU A 67 0.32 -20.40 19.56
N THR A 68 0.88 -21.25 20.43
CA THR A 68 1.99 -20.86 21.31
C THR A 68 3.21 -20.39 20.52
N THR A 69 3.58 -21.12 19.46
CA THR A 69 4.67 -20.71 18.55
C THR A 69 4.33 -19.39 17.84
N LEU A 70 3.10 -19.24 17.34
CA LEU A 70 2.68 -17.97 16.72
C LEU A 70 2.75 -16.80 17.71
N PHE A 71 2.29 -17.01 18.94
CA PHE A 71 2.32 -16.00 19.99
C PHE A 71 3.75 -15.56 20.30
N LYS A 72 4.67 -16.52 20.52
CA LYS A 72 6.10 -16.22 20.74
C LYS A 72 6.76 -15.51 19.56
N ASP A 73 6.42 -15.90 18.32
CA ASP A 73 6.90 -15.23 17.11
C ASP A 73 6.45 -13.77 17.04
N ILE A 74 5.22 -13.47 17.47
CA ILE A 74 4.67 -12.10 17.49
C ILE A 74 5.29 -11.31 18.64
N GLU A 75 5.42 -11.92 19.83
CA GLU A 75 6.06 -11.32 21.01
C GLU A 75 7.50 -10.91 20.71
N ALA A 76 8.30 -11.80 20.12
CA ALA A 76 9.69 -11.52 19.75
C ALA A 76 9.83 -10.40 18.70
N LYS A 77 8.82 -10.19 17.85
CA LYS A 77 8.82 -9.17 16.80
C LYS A 77 8.04 -7.90 17.17
N SER A 78 7.45 -7.87 18.37
CA SER A 78 6.66 -6.75 18.89
C SER A 78 7.39 -5.40 18.76
N PRO A 79 8.67 -5.26 19.19
CA PRO A 79 9.36 -3.97 19.09
C PRO A 79 9.45 -3.44 17.66
N GLN A 80 9.66 -4.32 16.68
CA GLN A 80 9.73 -3.95 15.27
C GLN A 80 8.35 -3.56 14.70
N ILE A 81 7.30 -4.26 15.12
CA ILE A 81 5.91 -3.96 14.73
C ILE A 81 5.52 -2.56 15.23
N ILE A 82 5.84 -2.24 16.48
CA ILE A 82 5.50 -0.94 17.09
C ILE A 82 6.35 0.18 16.49
N ALA A 83 7.65 -0.04 16.27
CA ALA A 83 8.51 0.91 15.60
C ALA A 83 7.99 1.27 14.18
N TRP A 84 7.43 0.29 13.46
CA TRP A 84 6.78 0.54 12.17
C TRP A 84 5.50 1.37 12.28
N GLN A 85 4.74 1.24 13.36
CA GLN A 85 3.49 1.98 13.58
C GLN A 85 3.72 3.42 14.01
N ARG A 86 4.81 3.66 14.74
CA ARG A 86 5.24 4.99 15.16
C ARG A 86 5.83 5.82 14.01
N ASN A 87 6.08 5.22 12.85
CA ASN A 87 6.66 5.93 11.72
C ASN A 87 5.56 6.70 10.94
N PRO A 88 5.52 8.04 11.02
CA PRO A 88 4.47 8.83 10.35
C PRO A 88 4.58 8.80 8.82
N ALA A 89 5.74 8.42 8.27
CA ALA A 89 5.95 8.26 6.83
C ALA A 89 5.41 6.91 6.30
N ILE A 90 4.96 6.01 7.18
CA ILE A 90 4.33 4.74 6.82
C ILE A 90 2.86 4.87 7.21
N ALA A 91 1.96 4.80 6.22
CA ALA A 91 0.53 4.78 6.51
C ALA A 91 0.22 3.74 7.60
N PRO A 92 -0.70 4.00 8.55
CA PRO A 92 -1.10 3.10 9.63
C PRO A 92 -1.91 1.89 9.13
N THR A 93 -1.53 1.39 7.97
CA THR A 93 -1.99 0.17 7.36
C THR A 93 -0.76 -0.73 7.25
N ASN A 94 -0.88 -1.96 7.73
CA ASN A 94 0.10 -3.03 7.52
C ASN A 94 0.13 -3.54 6.06
N ASN A 95 -0.27 -2.69 5.12
CA ASN A 95 -0.80 -3.01 3.79
C ASN A 95 0.00 -2.42 2.63
N LYS A 96 1.30 -2.13 2.79
CA LYS A 96 2.15 -1.91 1.60
C LYS A 96 2.01 -3.03 0.56
N CYS A 97 1.69 -4.25 0.99
CA CYS A 97 1.39 -5.37 0.11
C CYS A 97 -0.11 -5.57 -0.18
N GLU A 98 -1.05 -5.18 0.67
CA GLU A 98 -2.50 -5.43 0.43
C GLU A 98 -3.09 -4.42 -0.56
N ASN A 99 -2.67 -3.15 -0.50
CA ASN A 99 -2.94 -2.19 -1.58
C ASN A 99 -2.32 -2.65 -2.91
N PHE A 100 -1.14 -3.28 -2.85
CA PHE A 100 -0.49 -3.83 -4.03
C PHE A 100 -1.20 -5.09 -4.55
N HIS A 101 -1.70 -5.95 -3.65
CA HIS A 101 -2.45 -7.15 -3.99
C HIS A 101 -3.85 -6.81 -4.53
N GLN A 102 -4.47 -5.74 -4.04
CA GLN A 102 -5.71 -5.16 -4.57
C GLN A 102 -5.44 -4.48 -5.92
N ARG A 103 -4.35 -3.71 -6.09
CA ARG A 103 -3.94 -3.17 -7.40
C ARG A 103 -3.67 -4.28 -8.43
N LEU A 104 -3.10 -5.41 -8.00
CA LEU A 104 -2.93 -6.62 -8.83
C LEU A 104 -4.24 -7.42 -9.02
N GLN A 105 -5.28 -7.21 -8.21
CA GLN A 105 -6.61 -7.78 -8.47
C GLN A 105 -7.31 -7.08 -9.65
N TYR A 106 -7.00 -5.81 -9.93
CA TYR A 106 -7.47 -5.12 -11.13
C TYR A 106 -6.74 -5.56 -12.41
N HIS A 107 -5.55 -6.17 -12.28
CA HIS A 107 -4.76 -6.70 -13.40
C HIS A 107 -4.50 -8.20 -13.24
N THR A 108 -5.56 -9.00 -13.38
CA THR A 108 -5.52 -10.48 -13.24
C THR A 108 -4.48 -11.15 -14.15
N SER A 109 -4.18 -10.54 -15.31
CA SER A 109 -3.13 -10.98 -16.25
C SER A 109 -1.74 -10.95 -15.62
N LEU A 110 -1.38 -9.87 -14.91
CA LEU A 110 -0.08 -9.73 -14.22
C LEU A 110 0.08 -10.77 -13.10
N LYS A 111 -0.99 -11.05 -12.34
CA LYS A 111 -0.97 -12.04 -11.25
C LYS A 111 -0.70 -13.47 -11.74
N THR A 112 -1.14 -13.79 -12.95
CA THR A 112 -0.95 -15.11 -13.56
C THR A 112 0.46 -15.25 -14.12
N ARG A 113 1.03 -14.16 -14.66
CA ARG A 113 2.40 -14.09 -15.20
C ARG A 113 3.48 -14.06 -14.12
N ALA A 114 3.18 -13.55 -12.93
CA ALA A 114 4.08 -13.51 -11.75
C ALA A 114 4.76 -14.83 -11.35
N LYS A 115 4.28 -15.96 -11.89
CA LYS A 115 4.79 -17.31 -11.61
C LYS A 115 6.11 -17.62 -12.33
N THR A 116 6.49 -16.84 -13.34
CA THR A 116 7.76 -16.96 -14.06
C THR A 116 8.71 -15.82 -13.69
N ILE A 117 10.02 -16.02 -13.87
CA ILE A 117 11.04 -14.99 -13.61
C ILE A 117 10.75 -13.74 -14.46
N GLN A 118 10.38 -13.92 -15.73
CA GLN A 118 10.02 -12.84 -16.65
C GLN A 118 8.78 -12.07 -16.17
N GLY A 119 7.74 -12.77 -15.69
CA GLY A 119 6.56 -12.08 -15.17
C GLY A 119 6.76 -11.43 -13.80
N ALA A 120 7.69 -11.93 -12.98
CA ALA A 120 8.11 -11.24 -11.76
C ALA A 120 8.87 -9.94 -12.07
N GLN A 121 9.72 -9.95 -13.10
CA GLN A 121 10.40 -8.75 -13.61
C GLN A 121 9.39 -7.74 -14.16
N CYS A 122 8.42 -8.18 -14.98
CA CYS A 122 7.33 -7.34 -15.50
C CYS A 122 6.54 -6.63 -14.39
N ILE A 123 6.33 -7.28 -13.24
CA ILE A 123 5.69 -6.67 -12.06
C ILE A 123 6.61 -5.65 -11.37
N GLY A 124 7.91 -5.92 -11.33
CA GLY A 124 8.92 -4.97 -10.85
C GLY A 124 8.95 -3.71 -11.72
N ASP A 125 8.94 -3.89 -13.04
CA ASP A 125 8.95 -2.80 -14.01
C ASP A 125 7.64 -2.01 -13.96
N PHE A 126 6.49 -2.67 -13.76
CA PHE A 126 5.21 -2.00 -13.51
C PHE A 126 5.21 -1.12 -12.26
N ARG A 127 5.98 -1.47 -11.21
CA ARG A 127 6.07 -0.61 -10.01
C ARG A 127 6.74 0.70 -10.31
N VAL A 128 7.86 0.64 -11.03
CA VAL A 128 8.62 1.83 -11.42
C VAL A 128 7.79 2.65 -12.39
N TYR A 129 7.17 2.00 -13.38
CA TYR A 129 6.23 2.63 -14.31
C TYR A 129 5.10 3.36 -13.57
N ASN A 130 4.35 2.67 -12.71
CA ASN A 130 3.18 3.26 -12.03
C ASN A 130 3.57 4.38 -11.05
N HIS A 131 4.74 4.29 -10.41
CA HIS A 131 5.25 5.35 -9.55
C HIS A 131 5.55 6.63 -10.35
N ASN A 132 6.22 6.48 -11.50
CA ASN A 132 6.60 7.59 -12.38
C ASN A 132 5.38 8.15 -13.10
N PHE A 133 4.50 7.28 -13.60
CA PHE A 133 3.26 7.65 -14.27
C PHE A 133 2.34 8.47 -13.36
N GLN A 134 2.26 8.13 -12.07
CA GLN A 134 1.50 8.91 -11.08
C GLN A 134 2.07 10.32 -10.84
N GLN A 135 3.33 10.61 -11.21
CA GLN A 135 3.88 11.96 -11.10
C GLN A 135 3.44 12.89 -12.23
N PHE A 136 3.11 12.36 -13.42
CA PHE A 136 2.69 13.19 -14.56
C PHE A 136 1.41 13.99 -14.27
N PRO A 137 0.29 13.39 -13.79
CA PRO A 137 -0.91 14.15 -13.43
C PRO A 137 -0.63 15.18 -12.33
N ARG A 138 0.13 14.80 -11.31
CA ARG A 138 0.47 15.70 -10.20
C ARG A 138 1.27 16.92 -10.67
N TYR A 139 2.26 16.70 -11.54
CA TYR A 139 3.06 17.78 -12.09
C TYR A 139 2.25 18.68 -13.03
N ALA A 140 1.32 18.10 -13.81
CA ALA A 140 0.39 18.84 -14.64
C ALA A 140 -0.56 19.72 -13.80
N ASP A 141 -1.09 19.19 -12.68
CA ASP A 141 -1.93 19.94 -11.74
C ASP A 141 -1.15 21.11 -11.11
N GLU A 142 0.08 20.87 -10.66
CA GLU A 142 0.96 21.91 -10.10
C GLU A 142 1.29 23.01 -11.13
N LEU A 143 1.53 22.64 -12.40
CA LEU A 143 1.70 23.60 -13.50
C LEU A 143 0.42 24.39 -13.79
N TRP A 144 -0.74 23.73 -13.71
CA TRP A 144 -2.03 24.38 -13.90
C TRP A 144 -2.34 25.40 -12.80
N GLU A 145 -2.06 25.06 -11.53
CA GLU A 145 -2.19 26.00 -10.42
C GLU A 145 -1.26 27.20 -10.57
N LYS A 146 0.00 26.97 -10.95
CA LYS A 146 0.96 28.06 -11.22
C LYS A 146 0.48 28.96 -12.36
N ARG A 147 -0.09 28.38 -13.42
CA ARG A 147 -0.70 29.13 -14.52
C ARG A 147 -1.90 29.96 -14.07
N CYS A 148 -2.76 29.42 -13.19
CA CYS A 148 -3.90 30.16 -12.64
C CYS A 148 -3.45 31.36 -11.81
N LYS A 149 -2.46 31.16 -10.93
CA LYS A 149 -1.85 32.24 -10.13
C LYS A 149 -1.22 33.31 -11.01
N TYR A 150 -0.47 32.91 -12.03
CA TYR A 150 0.11 33.84 -13.01
C TYR A 150 -0.97 34.64 -13.76
N LYS A 151 -2.08 34.01 -14.18
CA LYS A 151 -3.19 34.72 -14.84
C LYS A 151 -3.85 35.75 -13.93
N ALA A 152 -4.05 35.43 -12.64
CA ALA A 152 -4.57 36.38 -11.67
C ALA A 152 -3.62 37.58 -11.51
N TRP A 153 -2.31 37.31 -11.42
CA TRP A 153 -1.29 38.35 -11.31
C TRP A 153 -1.23 39.27 -12.54
N LEU A 154 -1.37 38.70 -13.74
CA LEU A 154 -1.44 39.45 -15.00
C LEU A 154 -2.69 40.34 -15.10
N GLN A 155 -3.80 39.96 -14.45
CA GLN A 155 -5.01 40.79 -14.38
C GLN A 155 -4.83 41.97 -13.41
N GLU A 156 -4.10 41.77 -12.32
CA GLU A 156 -3.83 42.80 -11.30
C GLU A 156 -2.76 43.81 -11.75
N ASP A 157 -1.71 43.37 -12.45
CA ASP A 157 -0.61 44.24 -12.91
C ASP A 157 -0.19 43.96 -14.36
N SER A 158 -1.08 44.29 -15.30
CA SER A 158 -0.92 43.98 -16.74
C SER A 158 0.23 44.72 -17.44
N LYS A 159 0.91 45.65 -16.76
CA LYS A 159 2.00 46.46 -17.34
C LYS A 159 3.39 46.00 -16.92
N ASP A 160 3.52 45.05 -15.99
CA ASP A 160 4.81 44.53 -15.57
C ASP A 160 5.52 43.77 -16.73
N PRO A 161 6.70 44.25 -17.20
CA PRO A 161 7.49 43.59 -18.23
C PRO A 161 7.93 42.16 -17.85
N SER A 162 8.05 41.86 -16.54
CA SER A 162 8.45 40.55 -16.03
C SER A 162 7.42 39.45 -16.34
N LEU A 163 6.18 39.85 -16.61
CA LEU A 163 5.08 38.95 -16.91
C LEU A 163 4.98 38.61 -18.40
N LYS A 164 5.73 39.26 -19.30
CA LYS A 164 5.68 38.96 -20.74
C LYS A 164 6.18 37.54 -21.04
N GLY A 165 5.41 36.78 -21.82
CA GLY A 165 5.77 35.42 -22.28
C GLY A 165 5.42 34.28 -21.32
N GLY A 166 5.09 34.57 -20.05
CA GLY A 166 4.74 33.53 -19.05
C GLY A 166 3.53 32.68 -19.44
N SER A 167 2.52 33.27 -20.09
CA SER A 167 1.34 32.51 -20.56
C SER A 167 1.70 31.47 -21.63
N GLN A 168 2.64 31.81 -22.53
CA GLN A 168 3.11 30.90 -23.58
C GLN A 168 3.94 29.76 -22.98
N PHE A 169 4.79 30.08 -21.99
CA PHE A 169 5.58 29.11 -21.25
C PHE A 169 4.72 28.05 -20.58
N TYR A 170 3.71 28.44 -19.79
CA TYR A 170 2.85 27.45 -19.12
C TYR A 170 2.04 26.61 -20.11
N PHE A 171 1.56 27.21 -21.21
CA PHE A 171 0.83 26.47 -22.25
C PHE A 171 1.72 25.41 -22.92
N TYR A 172 2.96 25.78 -23.27
CA TYR A 172 3.93 24.88 -23.87
C TYR A 172 4.35 23.77 -22.91
N GLU A 173 4.64 24.09 -21.65
CA GLU A 173 5.05 23.11 -20.64
C GLU A 173 3.94 22.10 -20.33
N ILE A 174 2.69 22.54 -20.20
CA ILE A 174 1.55 21.63 -20.01
C ILE A 174 1.40 20.71 -21.23
N GLY A 175 1.54 21.26 -22.45
CA GLY A 175 1.52 20.48 -23.69
C GLY A 175 2.60 19.39 -23.70
N ARG A 176 3.84 19.75 -23.36
CA ARG A 176 5.00 18.85 -23.28
C ARG A 176 4.80 17.73 -22.24
N VAL A 177 4.24 18.05 -21.08
CA VAL A 177 3.96 17.06 -20.03
C VAL A 177 2.88 16.07 -20.47
N ASN A 178 1.84 16.55 -21.16
CA ASN A 178 0.78 15.69 -21.69
C ASN A 178 1.27 14.79 -22.83
N GLU A 179 2.10 15.31 -23.73
CA GLU A 179 2.73 14.55 -24.81
C GLU A 179 3.64 13.45 -24.25
N ALA A 180 4.53 13.80 -23.33
CA ALA A 180 5.38 12.84 -22.64
C ALA A 180 4.58 11.79 -21.85
N CYS A 181 3.44 12.18 -21.26
CA CYS A 181 2.52 11.23 -20.63
C CYS A 181 1.94 10.23 -21.64
N GLY A 182 1.55 10.70 -22.83
CA GLY A 182 1.04 9.86 -23.92
C GLY A 182 2.09 8.90 -24.47
N GLU A 183 3.32 9.37 -24.72
CA GLU A 183 4.45 8.53 -25.14
C GLU A 183 4.78 7.45 -24.10
N TYR A 184 4.75 7.83 -22.81
CA TYR A 184 5.00 6.89 -21.71
C TYR A 184 3.92 5.81 -21.60
N MET A 185 2.65 6.15 -21.87
CA MET A 185 1.56 5.16 -21.98
C MET A 185 1.76 4.22 -23.17
N ALA A 186 2.10 4.75 -24.34
CA ALA A 186 2.31 3.95 -25.54
C ALA A 186 3.47 2.94 -25.36
N PHE A 187 4.59 3.38 -24.79
CA PHE A 187 5.72 2.50 -24.44
C PHE A 187 5.28 1.35 -23.51
N TRP A 188 4.41 1.65 -22.53
CA TRP A 188 3.96 0.65 -21.58
C TRP A 188 2.99 -0.36 -22.20
N ASP A 189 2.10 0.10 -23.08
CA ASP A 189 1.20 -0.77 -23.83
C ASP A 189 1.99 -1.72 -24.76
N GLU A 190 3.05 -1.24 -25.42
CA GLU A 190 3.98 -2.07 -26.20
C GLU A 190 4.73 -3.08 -25.33
N TYR A 191 5.27 -2.65 -24.18
CA TYR A 191 5.96 -3.52 -23.24
C TYR A 191 5.05 -4.64 -22.71
N LEU A 192 3.77 -4.35 -22.43
CA LEU A 192 2.78 -5.35 -22.03
C LEU A 192 2.38 -6.32 -23.15
N ALA A 193 2.45 -5.90 -24.41
CA ALA A 193 2.17 -6.74 -25.57
C ALA A 193 3.30 -7.73 -25.88
N LEU A 194 4.55 -7.37 -25.57
CA LEU A 194 5.75 -8.18 -25.80
C LEU A 194 6.03 -9.20 -24.68
N HIS A 195 5.39 -9.04 -23.52
CA HIS A 195 5.53 -9.88 -22.33
C HIS A 195 4.19 -10.47 -21.87
#